data_AF-A0A2T2RWS7-F1
#
_entry.id   AF-A0A2T2RWS7-F1
#
_cell.length_a   1.000
_cell.length_b   1.000
_cell.length_c   1.000
_cell.angle_alpha   90.00
_cell.angle_beta   90.00
_cell.angle_gamma   90.00
#
_symmetry.space_group_name_H-M   'P 1'
#
loop_
_entity.id
_entity.type
_entity.pdbx_description
1 polymer ?
#
loop_
_entity_poly.entity_id
_entity_poly.type
_entity_poly.pdbx_seq_one_letter_code
_entity_poly.pdbx_strand_id
1 'polypeptide(L)'
;MSQVKISSDRGRLRLRWRYQNRDFALYLDLEDSYYNRAIAQQTVSTIETDIKLDQFDWSLSKYKRHSKTGKSYGGISCDELFEDWIDFKRIHCSERTIEYLRSGALRKASKFFSNTPIERITKRDCRNFYLYLAESKNKFYTIKRQIQSLQSCWQWAIENDYLPSSNNPWQGIANQVKSDPKTEIKPFTATEIEKIYAEFASHPHHYVYLPFLKFLFGTGCRVGEAVGLKWQDLCPEFKTCHIRRQRSKGREIEQTKTGNDRSFTLTTTLSQILEQLY
;
A
#
# COMPACT_ATOMS: atom_id res chain seq x y z
N MET A 1 -39.25 -12.53 -24.73
CA MET A 1 -38.17 -12.61 -23.73
C MET A 1 -36.87 -12.93 -24.44
N SER A 2 -35.80 -12.22 -24.10
CA SER A 2 -34.47 -12.43 -24.66
C SER A 2 -33.83 -13.67 -24.03
N GLN A 3 -33.80 -14.80 -24.74
CA GLN A 3 -33.15 -16.01 -24.24
C GLN A 3 -31.64 -15.90 -24.44
N VAL A 4 -30.86 -16.02 -23.36
CA VAL A 4 -29.40 -16.00 -23.46
C VAL A 4 -28.90 -17.40 -23.82
N LYS A 5 -28.19 -17.51 -24.95
CA LYS A 5 -27.70 -18.79 -25.47
C LYS A 5 -26.21 -18.95 -25.19
N ILE A 6 -25.83 -20.11 -24.67
CA ILE A 6 -24.44 -20.55 -24.56
C ILE A 6 -24.02 -21.11 -25.91
N SER A 7 -22.90 -20.63 -26.44
CA SER A 7 -22.27 -21.16 -27.66
C SER A 7 -20.77 -21.33 -27.44
N SER A 8 -20.14 -22.11 -28.31
CA SER A 8 -18.69 -22.32 -28.32
C SER A 8 -18.12 -21.68 -29.58
N ASP A 9 -16.99 -21.00 -29.44
CA ASP A 9 -16.24 -20.41 -30.54
C ASP A 9 -14.75 -20.70 -30.34
N ARG A 10 -14.17 -21.46 -31.28
CA ARG A 10 -12.77 -21.94 -31.21
C ARG A 10 -12.44 -22.64 -29.88
N GLY A 11 -13.37 -23.44 -29.36
CA GLY A 11 -13.20 -24.18 -28.10
C GLY A 11 -13.37 -23.33 -26.83
N ARG A 12 -13.75 -22.05 -26.95
CA ARG A 12 -14.03 -21.15 -25.82
C ARG A 12 -15.52 -20.85 -25.73
N LEU A 13 -16.04 -20.78 -24.51
CA LEU A 13 -17.45 -20.46 -24.25
C LEU A 13 -17.74 -18.97 -24.45
N ARG A 14 -18.84 -18.68 -25.15
CA ARG A 14 -19.42 -17.33 -25.30
C ARG A 14 -20.93 -17.35 -25.13
N LEU A 15 -21.48 -16.30 -24.54
CA LEU A 15 -22.92 -16.06 -24.42
C LEU A 15 -23.38 -15.13 -25.53
N ARG A 16 -24.53 -15.42 -26.15
CA ARG A 16 -25.14 -14.57 -27.17
C ARG A 16 -26.63 -14.38 -26.91
N TRP A 17 -27.09 -13.15 -27.02
CA TRP A 17 -28.50 -12.80 -26.86
C TRP A 17 -28.83 -11.50 -27.58
N ARG A 18 -30.13 -11.22 -27.72
CA ARG A 18 -30.64 -9.98 -28.27
C ARG A 18 -31.54 -9.31 -27.24
N TYR A 19 -31.27 -8.07 -26.86
CA TYR A 19 -32.07 -7.31 -25.89
C TYR A 19 -32.28 -5.88 -26.40
N GLN A 20 -33.53 -5.39 -26.34
CA GLN A 20 -33.94 -4.07 -26.85
C GLN A 20 -33.36 -3.72 -28.25
N ASN A 21 -33.54 -4.61 -29.22
CA ASN A 21 -33.03 -4.49 -30.60
C ASN A 21 -31.51 -4.39 -30.75
N ARG A 22 -30.72 -4.68 -29.70
CA ARG A 22 -29.26 -4.80 -29.77
C ARG A 22 -28.83 -6.24 -29.59
N ASP A 23 -27.86 -6.67 -30.38
CA ASP A 23 -27.23 -7.98 -30.26
C ASP A 23 -26.03 -7.86 -29.32
N PHE A 24 -25.94 -8.78 -28.36
CA PHE A 24 -24.86 -8.85 -27.39
C PHE A 24 -24.11 -10.17 -27.53
N ALA A 25 -22.80 -10.09 -27.34
CA ALA A 25 -21.91 -11.25 -27.25
C ALA A 25 -20.93 -11.04 -26.09
N LEU A 26 -20.79 -12.05 -25.24
CA LEU A 26 -19.88 -12.04 -24.10
C LEU A 26 -19.01 -13.29 -24.14
N TYR A 27 -17.71 -13.11 -24.31
CA TYR A 27 -16.73 -14.20 -24.17
C TYR A 27 -16.40 -14.40 -22.69
N LEU A 28 -16.42 -15.65 -22.23
CA LEU A 28 -16.17 -15.99 -20.83
C LEU A 28 -14.69 -16.37 -20.56
N ASP A 29 -13.87 -16.48 -21.62
CA ASP A 29 -12.50 -17.01 -21.58
C ASP A 29 -12.37 -18.39 -20.91
N LEU A 30 -13.44 -19.18 -20.91
CA LEU A 30 -13.45 -20.55 -20.42
C LEU A 30 -13.40 -21.54 -21.58
N GLU A 31 -12.65 -22.63 -21.42
CA GLU A 31 -12.71 -23.75 -22.36
C GLU A 31 -14.09 -24.43 -22.32
N ASP A 32 -14.51 -24.98 -23.44
CA ASP A 32 -15.77 -25.71 -23.55
C ASP A 32 -15.68 -27.09 -22.86
N SER A 33 -15.95 -27.10 -21.55
CA SER A 33 -16.01 -28.29 -20.71
C SER A 33 -17.35 -28.38 -19.99
N TYR A 34 -17.73 -29.58 -19.52
CA TYR A 34 -18.96 -29.79 -18.74
C TYR A 34 -19.04 -28.85 -17.52
N TYR A 35 -17.94 -28.74 -16.77
CA TYR A 35 -17.83 -27.85 -15.60
C TYR A 35 -17.98 -26.37 -15.99
N ASN A 36 -17.29 -25.94 -17.06
CA ASN A 36 -17.33 -24.55 -17.51
C ASN A 36 -18.69 -24.18 -18.12
N ARG A 37 -19.43 -25.13 -18.69
CA ARG A 37 -20.82 -24.93 -19.13
C ARG A 37 -21.77 -24.68 -17.96
N ALA A 38 -21.59 -25.35 -16.83
CA ALA A 38 -22.36 -25.06 -15.61
C ALA A 38 -22.10 -23.63 -15.10
N ILE A 39 -20.83 -23.19 -15.16
CA ILE A 39 -20.46 -21.81 -14.88
C ILE A 39 -21.14 -20.83 -15.86
N ALA A 40 -21.08 -21.11 -17.16
CA ALA A 40 -21.72 -20.28 -18.18
C ALA A 40 -23.24 -20.19 -17.96
N GLN A 41 -23.86 -21.28 -17.50
CA GLN A 41 -25.28 -21.31 -17.15
C GLN A 41 -25.61 -20.39 -15.97
N GLN A 42 -24.73 -20.30 -14.97
CA GLN A 42 -24.91 -19.38 -13.86
C GLN A 42 -24.88 -17.91 -14.34
N THR A 43 -23.92 -17.57 -15.21
CA THR A 43 -23.86 -16.22 -15.82
C THR A 43 -25.08 -15.91 -16.67
N VAL A 44 -25.60 -16.90 -17.43
CA VAL A 44 -26.87 -16.79 -18.16
C VAL A 44 -28.02 -16.42 -17.21
N SER A 45 -28.18 -17.15 -16.11
CA SER A 45 -29.23 -16.87 -15.13
C SER A 45 -29.11 -15.48 -14.52
N THR A 46 -27.88 -14.99 -14.26
CA THR A 46 -27.66 -13.62 -13.77
C THR A 46 -28.10 -12.59 -14.80
N ILE A 47 -27.71 -12.71 -16.07
CA ILE A 47 -28.10 -11.78 -17.14
C ILE A 47 -29.62 -11.75 -17.30
N GLU A 48 -30.27 -12.91 -17.34
CA GLU A 48 -31.72 -13.01 -17.47
C GLU A 48 -32.45 -12.40 -16.27
N THR A 49 -31.90 -12.53 -15.06
CA THR A 49 -32.44 -11.91 -13.85
C THR A 49 -32.31 -10.39 -13.90
N ASP A 50 -31.15 -9.87 -14.27
CA ASP A 50 -30.91 -8.43 -14.37
C ASP A 50 -31.77 -7.77 -15.44
N ILE A 51 -32.01 -8.46 -16.57
CA ILE A 51 -32.96 -8.00 -17.60
C ILE A 51 -34.37 -7.90 -17.03
N LYS A 52 -34.82 -8.89 -16.25
CA LYS A 52 -36.17 -8.90 -15.65
C LYS A 52 -36.34 -7.81 -14.59
N LEU A 53 -35.28 -7.50 -13.84
CA LEU A 53 -35.28 -6.49 -12.78
C LEU A 53 -34.95 -5.07 -13.28
N ASP A 54 -34.77 -4.89 -14.59
CA ASP A 54 -34.32 -3.62 -15.21
C ASP A 54 -32.98 -3.10 -14.64
N GLN A 55 -32.12 -4.04 -14.25
CA GLN A 55 -30.77 -3.80 -13.70
C GLN A 55 -29.67 -4.28 -14.65
N PHE A 56 -29.99 -4.40 -15.94
CA PHE A 56 -29.07 -4.92 -16.94
C PHE A 56 -27.85 -3.99 -17.11
N ASP A 57 -26.65 -4.53 -16.86
CA ASP A 57 -25.39 -3.84 -17.15
C ASP A 57 -25.10 -3.83 -18.66
N TRP A 58 -25.38 -2.70 -19.31
CA TRP A 58 -25.11 -2.46 -20.73
C TRP A 58 -23.63 -2.59 -21.13
N SER A 59 -22.69 -2.44 -20.20
CA SER A 59 -21.25 -2.58 -20.46
C SER A 59 -20.79 -4.04 -20.52
N LEU A 60 -21.65 -4.96 -20.05
CA LEU A 60 -21.38 -6.39 -19.84
C LEU A 60 -20.30 -6.71 -18.79
N SER A 61 -19.68 -5.70 -18.19
CA SER A 61 -18.53 -5.87 -17.32
C SER A 61 -18.88 -6.64 -16.06
N LYS A 62 -20.10 -6.46 -15.52
CA LYS A 62 -20.66 -7.25 -14.42
C LYS A 62 -20.65 -8.76 -14.67
N TYR A 63 -20.76 -9.17 -15.94
CA TYR A 63 -20.93 -10.58 -16.32
C TYR A 63 -19.64 -11.26 -16.78
N LYS A 64 -18.55 -10.50 -16.97
CA LYS A 64 -17.24 -11.05 -17.31
C LYS A 64 -16.72 -11.89 -16.12
N ARG A 65 -15.61 -12.61 -16.30
CA ARG A 65 -14.87 -13.26 -15.20
C ARG A 65 -13.43 -12.76 -15.17
N HIS A 66 -12.89 -12.66 -13.97
CA HIS A 66 -11.54 -12.17 -13.74
C HIS A 66 -10.51 -13.10 -14.39
N SER A 67 -9.60 -12.58 -15.22
CA SER A 67 -8.65 -13.43 -15.98
C SER A 67 -7.69 -14.24 -15.10
N LYS A 68 -7.34 -13.70 -13.92
CA LYS A 68 -6.44 -14.34 -12.93
C LYS A 68 -7.14 -15.25 -11.92
N THR A 69 -8.27 -14.83 -11.35
CA THR A 69 -8.94 -15.58 -10.27
C THR A 69 -10.07 -16.47 -10.78
N GLY A 70 -10.48 -16.28 -12.03
CA GLY A 70 -11.57 -17.02 -12.64
C GLY A 70 -12.92 -16.79 -11.97
N LYS A 71 -13.08 -15.81 -11.05
CA LYS A 71 -14.35 -15.49 -10.36
C LYS A 71 -15.18 -14.48 -11.17
N SER A 72 -16.50 -14.44 -10.97
CA SER A 72 -17.34 -13.38 -11.56
C SER A 72 -17.00 -12.02 -10.95
N TYR A 73 -17.24 -10.92 -11.66
CA TYR A 73 -16.99 -9.55 -11.16
C TYR A 73 -17.92 -9.16 -10.01
N GLY A 74 -18.90 -10.00 -9.67
CA GLY A 74 -19.74 -9.86 -8.49
C GLY A 74 -19.23 -10.70 -7.32
N GLY A 75 -19.20 -10.11 -6.12
CA GLY A 75 -19.04 -10.83 -4.86
C GLY A 75 -17.61 -10.93 -4.32
N ILE A 76 -16.64 -10.21 -4.90
CA ILE A 76 -15.26 -10.20 -4.37
C ILE A 76 -15.26 -9.44 -3.05
N SER A 77 -14.70 -10.05 -2.00
CA SER A 77 -14.59 -9.40 -0.69
C SER A 77 -13.42 -8.42 -0.65
N CYS A 78 -13.45 -7.51 0.33
CA CYS A 78 -12.30 -6.64 0.59
C CYS A 78 -11.04 -7.44 0.93
N ASP A 79 -11.16 -8.53 1.69
CA ASP A 79 -10.02 -9.37 2.08
C ASP A 79 -9.34 -10.01 0.86
N GLU A 80 -10.14 -10.53 -0.08
CA GLU A 80 -9.63 -11.12 -1.32
C GLU A 80 -8.88 -10.06 -2.15
N LEU A 81 -9.49 -8.89 -2.37
CA LEU A 81 -8.85 -7.80 -3.10
C LEU A 81 -7.54 -7.36 -2.43
N PHE A 82 -7.52 -7.31 -1.09
CA PHE A 82 -6.36 -6.83 -0.34
C PHE A 82 -5.19 -7.78 -0.41
N GLU A 83 -5.41 -9.09 -0.35
CA GLU A 83 -4.33 -10.06 -0.51
C GLU A 83 -3.72 -10.00 -1.91
N ASP A 84 -4.55 -9.97 -2.95
CA ASP A 84 -4.07 -9.86 -4.34
C ASP A 84 -3.28 -8.55 -4.57
N TRP A 85 -3.76 -7.44 -4.02
CA TRP A 85 -3.06 -6.16 -4.10
C TRP A 85 -1.74 -6.17 -3.31
N ILE A 86 -1.70 -6.81 -2.14
CA ILE A 86 -0.49 -6.93 -1.33
C ILE A 86 0.58 -7.75 -2.06
N ASP A 87 0.19 -8.86 -2.70
CA ASP A 87 1.11 -9.67 -3.49
C ASP A 87 1.70 -8.89 -4.66
N PHE A 88 0.90 -8.08 -5.34
CA PHE A 88 1.41 -7.12 -6.34
C PHE A 88 2.37 -6.09 -5.70
N LYS A 89 2.03 -5.50 -4.55
CA LYS A 89 2.85 -4.47 -3.91
C LYS A 89 4.16 -5.00 -3.35
N ARG A 90 4.27 -6.28 -2.97
CA ARG A 90 5.50 -6.90 -2.45
C ARG A 90 6.69 -6.79 -3.41
N ILE A 91 6.41 -6.82 -4.71
CA ILE A 91 7.44 -6.66 -5.75
C ILE A 91 8.05 -5.25 -5.74
N HIS A 92 7.23 -4.25 -5.39
CA HIS A 92 7.57 -2.83 -5.56
C HIS A 92 7.81 -2.09 -4.24
N CYS A 93 7.58 -2.72 -3.10
CA CYS A 93 7.57 -2.05 -1.80
C CYS A 93 8.34 -2.86 -0.75
N SER A 94 9.09 -2.16 0.10
CA SER A 94 9.74 -2.77 1.27
C SER A 94 8.73 -3.46 2.20
N GLU A 95 9.15 -4.51 2.89
CA GLU A 95 8.34 -5.25 3.88
C GLU A 95 7.65 -4.33 4.90
N ARG A 96 8.33 -3.29 5.38
CA ARG A 96 7.73 -2.29 6.29
C ARG A 96 6.48 -1.62 5.73
N THR A 97 6.47 -1.34 4.43
CA THR A 97 5.31 -0.72 3.77
C THR A 97 4.16 -1.72 3.72
N ILE A 98 4.44 -3.00 3.44
CA ILE A 98 3.46 -4.09 3.45
C ILE A 98 2.88 -4.28 4.85
N GLU A 99 3.73 -4.36 5.87
CA GLU A 99 3.31 -4.43 7.29
C GLU A 99 2.39 -3.26 7.64
N TYR A 100 2.74 -2.02 7.27
CA TYR A 100 1.91 -0.85 7.50
C TYR A 100 0.53 -0.94 6.84
N LEU A 101 0.47 -1.41 5.58
CA LEU A 101 -0.78 -1.56 4.84
C LEU A 101 -1.68 -2.59 5.54
N ARG A 102 -1.14 -3.77 5.86
CA ARG A 102 -1.85 -4.86 6.54
C ARG A 102 -2.32 -4.45 7.93
N SER A 103 -1.43 -3.95 8.79
CA SER A 103 -1.78 -3.63 10.18
C SER A 103 -2.66 -2.39 10.33
N GLY A 104 -2.65 -1.51 9.33
CA GLY A 104 -3.31 -0.20 9.33
C GLY A 104 -4.61 -0.18 8.56
N ALA A 105 -4.54 0.34 7.33
CA ALA A 105 -5.71 0.67 6.52
C ALA A 105 -6.53 -0.57 6.14
N LEU A 106 -5.85 -1.63 5.66
CA LEU A 106 -6.52 -2.81 5.08
C LEU A 106 -7.27 -3.59 6.16
N ARG A 107 -6.64 -3.88 7.30
CA ARG A 107 -7.32 -4.56 8.42
C ARG A 107 -8.55 -3.81 8.92
N LYS A 108 -8.48 -2.47 9.02
CA LYS A 108 -9.63 -1.67 9.47
C LYS A 108 -10.75 -1.69 8.42
N ALA A 109 -10.39 -1.54 7.14
CA ALA A 109 -11.34 -1.57 6.04
C ALA A 109 -12.02 -2.94 5.90
N SER A 110 -11.25 -4.02 5.97
CA SER A 110 -11.74 -5.40 5.97
C SER A 110 -12.80 -5.63 7.04
N LYS A 111 -12.52 -5.23 8.29
CA LYS A 111 -13.50 -5.33 9.37
C LYS A 111 -14.75 -4.48 9.12
N PHE A 112 -14.57 -3.25 8.65
CA PHE A 112 -15.67 -2.31 8.44
C PHE A 112 -16.58 -2.71 7.28
N PHE A 113 -16.01 -3.26 6.21
CA PHE A 113 -16.74 -3.67 4.99
C PHE A 113 -16.96 -5.19 4.89
N SER A 114 -16.72 -5.95 5.97
CA SER A 114 -16.64 -7.42 6.01
C SER A 114 -17.58 -8.21 5.09
N ASN A 115 -18.86 -7.83 5.02
CA ASN A 115 -19.87 -8.53 4.22
C ASN A 115 -20.31 -7.78 2.95
N THR A 116 -19.62 -6.69 2.61
CA THR A 116 -19.94 -5.84 1.46
C THR A 116 -18.95 -6.16 0.33
N PRO A 117 -19.43 -6.72 -0.79
CA PRO A 117 -18.63 -6.88 -1.99
C PRO A 117 -18.04 -5.55 -2.47
N ILE A 118 -16.82 -5.58 -3.01
CA ILE A 118 -16.07 -4.37 -3.38
C ILE A 118 -16.80 -3.49 -4.40
N GLU A 119 -17.63 -4.09 -5.27
CA GLU A 119 -18.43 -3.41 -6.28
C GLU A 119 -19.65 -2.68 -5.70
N ARG A 120 -20.08 -3.03 -4.48
CA ARG A 120 -21.19 -2.38 -3.77
C ARG A 120 -20.74 -1.24 -2.86
N ILE A 121 -19.43 -1.05 -2.68
CA ILE A 121 -18.90 0.02 -1.83
C ILE A 121 -19.03 1.35 -2.55
N THR A 122 -19.87 2.23 -2.00
CA THR A 122 -20.14 3.54 -2.58
C THR A 122 -19.25 4.62 -1.99
N LYS A 123 -19.23 5.79 -2.64
CA LYS A 123 -18.56 6.98 -2.10
C LYS A 123 -19.11 7.42 -0.74
N ARG A 124 -20.38 7.13 -0.44
CA ARG A 124 -20.98 7.39 0.89
C ARG A 124 -20.38 6.48 1.94
N ASP A 125 -20.18 5.21 1.61
CA ASP A 125 -19.57 4.23 2.53
C ASP A 125 -18.11 4.57 2.82
N CYS A 126 -17.36 5.02 1.81
CA CYS A 126 -16.00 5.52 2.00
C CYS A 126 -15.94 6.76 2.93
N ARG A 127 -16.94 7.65 2.87
CA ARG A 127 -17.06 8.78 3.81
C ARG A 127 -17.38 8.30 5.22
N ASN A 128 -18.28 7.34 5.37
CA ASN A 128 -18.58 6.74 6.68
C ASN A 128 -17.34 6.08 7.29
N PHE A 129 -16.54 5.40 6.46
CA PHE A 129 -15.25 4.85 6.91
C PHE A 129 -14.26 5.95 7.32
N TYR A 130 -14.22 7.08 6.61
CA TYR A 130 -13.42 8.23 7.04
C TYR A 130 -13.88 8.74 8.42
N LEU A 131 -15.19 8.88 8.66
CA LEU A 131 -15.72 9.28 9.97
C LEU A 131 -15.31 8.30 11.07
N TYR A 132 -15.41 6.99 10.81
CA TYR A 132 -14.90 5.94 11.69
C TYR A 132 -13.39 6.08 11.97
N LEU A 133 -12.58 6.44 10.97
CA LEU A 133 -11.17 6.73 11.19
C LEU A 133 -10.94 8.03 11.97
N ALA A 134 -11.78 9.03 11.80
CA ALA A 134 -11.68 10.32 12.51
C ALA A 134 -12.03 10.20 14.00
N GLU A 135 -12.86 9.22 14.38
CA GLU A 135 -13.10 8.86 15.78
C GLU A 135 -11.87 8.24 16.44
N SER A 136 -10.94 7.68 15.65
CA SER A 136 -9.67 7.21 16.18
C SER A 136 -8.77 8.40 16.56
N LYS A 137 -8.08 8.33 17.70
CA LYS A 137 -7.12 9.36 18.18
C LYS A 137 -5.84 9.47 17.32
N ASN A 138 -5.91 9.11 16.04
CA ASN A 138 -4.80 9.19 15.10
C ASN A 138 -4.65 10.63 14.57
N LYS A 139 -3.41 11.02 14.29
CA LYS A 139 -3.10 12.26 13.56
C LYS A 139 -3.78 12.27 12.19
N PHE A 140 -4.20 13.44 11.71
CA PHE A 140 -4.88 13.57 10.43
C PHE A 140 -4.03 13.07 9.26
N TYR A 141 -2.71 13.27 9.29
CA TYR A 141 -1.76 12.72 8.34
C TYR A 141 -1.85 11.20 8.24
N THR A 142 -2.02 10.51 9.37
CA THR A 142 -2.15 9.04 9.41
C THR A 142 -3.46 8.61 8.77
N ILE A 143 -4.56 9.29 9.09
CA ILE A 143 -5.88 9.02 8.49
C ILE A 143 -5.83 9.25 6.97
N LYS A 144 -5.27 10.38 6.54
CA LYS A 144 -5.09 10.71 5.12
C LYS A 144 -4.30 9.63 4.39
N ARG A 145 -3.18 9.17 4.96
CA ARG A 145 -2.36 8.11 4.37
C ARG A 145 -3.09 6.76 4.31
N GLN A 146 -3.92 6.44 5.30
CA GLN A 146 -4.76 5.22 5.27
C GLN A 146 -5.78 5.29 4.12
N ILE A 147 -6.47 6.43 3.96
CA ILE A 147 -7.44 6.63 2.88
C ILE A 147 -6.76 6.60 1.51
N GLN A 148 -5.59 7.23 1.35
CA GLN A 148 -4.81 7.17 0.11
C GLN A 148 -4.37 5.75 -0.24
N SER A 149 -4.10 4.91 0.77
CA SER A 149 -3.77 3.49 0.54
C SER A 149 -4.96 2.74 -0.04
N LEU A 150 -6.17 2.96 0.49
CA LEU A 150 -7.40 2.37 -0.02
C LEU A 150 -7.75 2.91 -1.41
N GLN A 151 -7.57 4.21 -1.64
CA GLN A 151 -7.72 4.82 -2.95
C GLN A 151 -6.80 4.16 -3.98
N SER A 152 -5.53 3.94 -3.65
CA SER A 152 -4.58 3.23 -4.53
C SER A 152 -4.97 1.77 -4.76
N CYS A 153 -5.50 1.08 -3.75
CA CYS A 153 -5.98 -0.30 -3.88
C CYS A 153 -7.17 -0.40 -4.84
N TRP A 154 -8.17 0.48 -4.71
CA TRP A 154 -9.32 0.50 -5.62
C TRP A 154 -8.94 0.95 -7.03
N GLN A 155 -7.96 1.84 -7.16
CA GLN A 155 -7.47 2.25 -8.47
C GLN A 155 -6.80 1.07 -9.19
N TRP A 156 -5.96 0.33 -8.48
CA TRP A 156 -5.37 -0.91 -8.99
C TRP A 156 -6.43 -1.96 -9.34
N ALA A 157 -7.48 -2.07 -8.52
CA ALA A 157 -8.62 -2.97 -8.76
C ALA A 157 -9.31 -2.66 -10.10
N ILE A 158 -9.56 -1.38 -10.40
CA ILE A 158 -10.13 -0.94 -11.68
C ILE A 158 -9.18 -1.27 -12.85
N GLU A 159 -7.89 -0.97 -12.70
CA GLU A 159 -6.87 -1.22 -13.74
C GLU A 159 -6.64 -2.70 -14.04
N ASN A 160 -7.01 -3.59 -13.12
CA ASN A 160 -6.85 -5.04 -13.24
C ASN A 160 -8.20 -5.77 -13.38
N ASP A 161 -9.25 -5.05 -13.77
CA ASP A 161 -10.57 -5.62 -14.04
C ASP A 161 -11.26 -6.29 -12.83
N TYR A 162 -10.94 -5.90 -11.59
CA TYR A 162 -11.74 -6.28 -10.42
C TYR A 162 -13.04 -5.48 -10.32
N LEU A 163 -13.06 -4.27 -10.88
CA LEU A 163 -14.20 -3.35 -10.84
C LEU A 163 -14.53 -2.83 -12.24
N PRO A 164 -15.81 -2.82 -12.64
CA PRO A 164 -16.23 -2.43 -13.99
C PRO A 164 -16.22 -0.91 -14.21
N SER A 165 -16.30 -0.12 -13.14
CA SER A 165 -16.42 1.33 -13.21
C SER A 165 -15.04 1.98 -13.14
N SER A 166 -14.77 2.92 -14.04
CA SER A 166 -13.59 3.81 -13.95
C SER A 166 -13.67 4.81 -12.78
N ASN A 167 -14.80 4.87 -12.08
CA ASN A 167 -15.00 5.79 -10.96
C ASN A 167 -14.61 5.13 -9.63
N ASN A 168 -13.44 5.52 -9.11
CA ASN A 168 -12.97 5.07 -7.80
C ASN A 168 -13.77 5.74 -6.65
N PRO A 169 -14.47 4.97 -5.78
CA PRO A 169 -15.30 5.54 -4.72
C PRO A 169 -14.49 6.28 -3.64
N TRP A 170 -13.19 6.02 -3.53
CA TRP A 170 -12.27 6.70 -2.62
C TRP A 170 -11.75 8.04 -3.16
N GLN A 171 -12.00 8.35 -4.44
CA GLN A 171 -11.48 9.54 -5.09
C GLN A 171 -11.95 10.82 -4.38
N GLY A 172 -10.99 11.64 -3.96
CA GLY A 172 -11.22 12.93 -3.31
C GLY A 172 -11.61 12.84 -1.82
N ILE A 173 -11.67 11.64 -1.23
CA ILE A 173 -11.91 11.49 0.23
C ILE A 173 -10.70 11.99 1.02
N ALA A 174 -9.47 11.66 0.58
CA ALA A 174 -8.24 12.11 1.24
C ALA A 174 -8.07 13.65 1.26
N ASN A 175 -8.73 14.37 0.35
CA ASN A 175 -8.70 15.83 0.27
C ASN A 175 -9.60 16.49 1.33
N GLN A 176 -10.57 15.75 1.87
CA GLN A 176 -11.45 16.22 2.95
C GLN A 176 -10.81 16.08 4.33
N VAL A 177 -9.68 15.39 4.43
CA VAL A 177 -8.93 15.23 5.68
C VAL A 177 -8.17 16.52 5.97
N LYS A 178 -8.38 17.07 7.17
CA LYS A 178 -7.67 18.26 7.64
C LYS A 178 -6.15 18.04 7.63
N SER A 179 -5.38 19.11 7.55
CA SER A 179 -3.94 19.04 7.80
C SER A 179 -3.70 19.06 9.31
N ASP A 180 -2.75 18.26 9.79
CA ASP A 180 -2.27 18.42 11.16
C ASP A 180 -1.64 19.82 11.33
N PRO A 181 -1.77 20.45 12.51
CA PRO A 181 -1.02 21.65 12.84
C PRO A 181 0.47 21.38 12.62
N LYS A 182 1.16 22.31 11.94
CA LYS A 182 2.62 22.23 11.81
C LYS A 182 3.20 22.42 13.21
N THR A 183 3.79 21.36 13.76
CA THR A 183 4.62 21.50 14.95
C THR A 183 5.91 22.19 14.53
N GLU A 184 6.21 23.32 15.15
CA GLU A 184 7.50 23.97 14.98
C GLU A 184 8.57 23.05 15.58
N ILE A 185 9.52 22.62 14.73
CA ILE A 185 10.66 21.85 15.19
C ILE A 185 11.66 22.86 15.72
N LYS A 186 11.82 22.92 17.04
CA LYS A 186 12.85 23.73 17.69
C LYS A 186 14.17 22.95 17.70
N PRO A 187 15.19 23.33 16.91
CA PRO A 187 16.49 22.66 16.94
C PRO A 187 17.21 22.95 18.26
N PHE A 188 18.09 22.04 18.67
CA PHE A 188 18.97 22.28 19.81
C PHE A 188 19.98 23.39 19.49
N THR A 189 20.17 24.29 20.45
CA THR A 189 21.24 25.29 20.45
C THR A 189 22.59 24.65 20.77
N ALA A 190 23.69 25.30 20.41
CA ALA A 190 25.04 24.82 20.73
C ALA A 190 25.21 24.59 22.25
N THR A 191 24.71 25.50 23.08
CA THR A 191 24.75 25.36 24.55
C THR A 191 23.96 24.16 25.06
N GLU A 192 22.81 23.85 24.45
CA GLU A 192 22.03 22.66 24.80
C GLU A 192 22.75 21.37 24.38
N ILE A 193 23.38 21.36 23.21
CA ILE A 193 24.19 20.21 22.74
C ILE A 193 25.36 19.95 23.69
N GLU A 194 26.09 20.98 24.12
CA GLU A 194 27.19 20.82 25.08
C GLU A 194 26.70 20.28 26.44
N LYS A 195 25.53 20.73 26.91
CA LYS A 195 24.92 20.16 28.12
C LYS A 195 24.55 18.69 27.96
N ILE A 196 24.02 18.31 26.79
CA ILE A 196 23.74 16.90 26.47
C ILE A 196 25.03 16.08 26.50
N TYR A 197 26.13 16.58 25.93
CA TYR A 197 27.41 15.89 25.96
C TYR A 197 27.96 15.73 27.38
N ALA A 198 27.90 16.78 28.20
CA ALA A 198 28.36 16.73 29.58
C ALA A 198 27.56 15.72 30.41
N GLU A 199 26.24 15.70 30.26
CA GLU A 199 25.37 14.74 30.96
C GLU A 199 25.67 13.30 30.54
N PHE A 200 25.81 13.02 29.24
CA PHE A 200 26.17 11.67 28.79
C PHE A 200 27.56 11.28 29.30
N ALA A 201 28.54 12.20 29.29
CA ALA A 201 29.90 11.92 29.75
C ALA A 201 29.97 11.50 31.23
N SER A 202 29.14 12.07 32.10
CA SER A 202 29.12 11.76 33.53
C SER A 202 28.14 10.64 33.92
N HIS A 203 27.22 10.25 33.03
CA HIS A 203 26.15 9.31 33.35
C HIS A 203 26.68 7.87 33.52
N PRO A 204 26.42 7.18 34.66
CA PRO A 204 27.01 5.87 34.99
C PRO A 204 26.80 4.78 33.95
N HIS A 205 25.65 4.78 33.27
CA HIS A 205 25.28 3.72 32.31
C HIS A 205 25.21 4.17 30.84
N HIS A 206 25.21 5.47 30.57
CA HIS A 206 24.90 5.99 29.23
C HIS A 206 26.09 6.67 28.56
N TYR A 207 27.22 6.83 29.26
CA TYR A 207 28.46 7.39 28.71
C TYR A 207 28.93 6.70 27.43
N VAL A 208 28.66 5.40 27.29
CA VAL A 208 28.96 4.61 26.09
C VAL A 208 28.31 5.14 24.81
N TYR A 209 27.22 5.90 24.91
CA TYR A 209 26.53 6.49 23.76
C TYR A 209 27.05 7.87 23.37
N LEU A 210 27.97 8.47 24.14
CA LEU A 210 28.49 9.81 23.86
C LEU A 210 29.15 9.91 22.46
N PRO A 211 30.01 8.98 22.02
CA PRO A 211 30.56 9.01 20.67
C PRO A 211 29.48 8.96 19.59
N PHE A 212 28.43 8.17 19.80
CA PHE A 212 27.31 8.03 18.88
C PHE A 212 26.50 9.34 18.75
N LEU A 213 26.25 10.04 19.87
CA LEU A 213 25.60 11.35 19.83
C LEU A 213 26.46 12.41 19.14
N LYS A 214 27.77 12.46 19.44
CA LYS A 214 28.70 13.37 18.76
C LYS A 214 28.72 13.13 17.25
N PHE A 215 28.70 11.87 16.83
CA PHE A 215 28.58 11.50 15.42
C PHE A 215 27.26 12.00 14.81
N LEU A 216 26.11 11.79 15.46
CA LEU A 216 24.82 12.24 14.93
C LEU A 216 24.72 13.76 14.78
N PHE A 217 25.12 14.52 15.80
CA PHE A 217 25.10 15.98 15.75
C PHE A 217 26.12 16.53 14.74
N GLY A 218 27.30 15.93 14.65
CA GLY A 218 28.36 16.38 13.74
C GLY A 218 28.12 16.04 12.26
N THR A 219 27.31 15.02 11.96
CA THR A 219 27.09 14.54 10.58
C THR A 219 25.68 14.77 10.05
N GLY A 220 24.70 15.00 10.93
CA GLY A 220 23.28 15.04 10.55
C GLY A 220 22.78 13.73 9.92
N CYS A 221 23.46 12.62 10.16
CA CYS A 221 23.09 11.31 9.65
C CYS A 221 21.76 10.85 10.28
N ARG A 222 20.92 10.11 9.53
CA ARG A 222 19.71 9.54 10.12
C ARG A 222 20.12 8.48 11.13
N VAL A 223 19.41 8.39 12.26
CA VAL A 223 19.73 7.41 13.32
C VAL A 223 19.88 5.98 12.77
N GLY A 224 19.00 5.54 11.88
CA GLY A 224 19.09 4.21 11.28
C GLY A 224 20.32 4.00 10.39
N GLU A 225 20.79 5.05 9.71
CA GLU A 225 22.02 5.02 8.91
C GLU A 225 23.25 4.90 9.83
N ALA A 226 23.32 5.72 10.89
CA ALA A 226 24.40 5.67 11.87
C ALA A 226 24.47 4.32 12.62
N VAL A 227 23.32 3.74 12.98
CA VAL A 227 23.25 2.40 13.61
C VAL A 227 23.64 1.28 12.63
N GLY A 228 23.50 1.49 11.33
CA GLY A 228 23.88 0.51 10.29
C GLY A 228 25.36 0.58 9.87
N LEU A 229 26.10 1.59 10.35
CA LEU A 229 27.49 1.83 9.97
C LEU A 229 28.40 0.69 10.44
N LYS A 230 29.31 0.22 9.57
CA LYS A 230 30.36 -0.75 9.91
C LYS A 230 31.74 -0.14 9.63
N TRP A 231 32.79 -0.67 10.25
CA TRP A 231 34.17 -0.18 10.09
C TRP A 231 34.62 -0.11 8.63
N GLN A 232 34.25 -1.09 7.79
CA GLN A 232 34.52 -1.12 6.35
C GLN A 232 33.89 0.03 5.54
N ASP A 233 32.95 0.79 6.13
CA ASP A 233 32.30 1.92 5.49
C ASP A 233 33.06 3.25 5.74
N LEU A 234 34.09 3.21 6.58
CA LEU A 234 35.00 4.32 6.88
C LEU A 234 36.28 4.14 6.07
N CYS A 235 36.88 5.25 5.61
CA CYS A 235 38.23 5.17 5.03
C CYS A 235 39.27 4.91 6.14
N PRO A 236 40.46 4.36 5.81
CA PRO A 236 41.48 4.01 6.80
C PRO A 236 41.91 5.18 7.71
N GLU A 237 41.87 6.41 7.20
CA GLU A 237 42.21 7.62 7.95
C GLU A 237 41.01 8.28 8.64
N PHE A 238 39.84 7.63 8.65
CA PHE A 238 38.60 8.12 9.25
C PHE A 238 38.19 9.54 8.79
N LYS A 239 38.57 9.94 7.58
CA LYS A 239 38.25 11.25 6.98
C LYS A 239 36.92 11.24 6.24
N THR A 240 36.45 10.09 5.81
CA THR A 240 35.21 9.97 5.02
C THR A 240 34.42 8.75 5.46
N CYS A 241 33.10 8.93 5.50
CA CYS A 241 32.13 7.89 5.84
C CYS A 241 31.19 7.66 4.67
N HIS A 242 31.00 6.41 4.27
CA HIS A 242 30.09 6.00 3.20
C HIS A 242 28.83 5.33 3.77
N ILE A 243 27.67 5.97 3.68
CA ILE A 243 26.42 5.34 4.15
C ILE A 243 25.89 4.41 3.07
N ARG A 244 26.13 3.11 3.27
CA ARG A 244 25.70 2.05 2.34
C ARG A 244 24.42 1.34 2.79
N ARG A 245 24.07 1.47 4.07
CA ARG A 245 22.97 0.71 4.67
C ARG A 245 22.33 1.47 5.81
N GLN A 246 21.16 1.00 6.23
CA GLN A 246 20.48 1.48 7.42
C GLN A 246 19.96 0.29 8.22
N ARG A 247 19.88 0.43 9.54
CA ARG A 247 19.27 -0.56 10.42
C ARG A 247 18.00 0.00 11.06
N SER A 248 16.95 -0.81 11.10
CA SER A 248 15.69 -0.38 11.72
C SER A 248 14.91 -1.57 12.27
N LYS A 249 14.49 -1.50 13.55
CA LYS A 249 13.85 -2.59 14.30
C LYS A 249 14.63 -3.93 14.18
N GLY A 250 15.94 -3.87 14.37
CA GLY A 250 16.82 -5.04 14.33
C GLY A 250 17.20 -5.53 12.93
N ARG A 251 16.47 -5.15 11.88
CA ARG A 251 16.73 -5.58 10.48
C ARG A 251 17.67 -4.61 9.76
N GLU A 252 18.60 -5.16 8.99
CA GLU A 252 19.45 -4.41 8.05
C GLU A 252 18.66 -4.15 6.74
N ILE A 253 18.81 -2.97 6.18
CA ILE A 253 18.18 -2.55 4.93
C ILE A 253 19.30 -2.03 4.05
N GLU A 254 19.65 -2.81 3.03
CA GLU A 254 20.82 -2.58 2.17
C GLU A 254 20.63 -1.45 1.16
N GLN A 255 19.40 -1.00 0.91
CA GLN A 255 19.15 0.10 -0.02
C GLN A 255 18.54 1.32 0.67
N THR A 256 19.16 2.48 0.45
CA THR A 256 18.47 3.75 0.63
C THR A 256 17.44 3.88 -0.49
N LYS A 257 16.26 4.44 -0.20
CA LYS A 257 15.13 4.55 -1.15
C LYS A 257 15.47 5.27 -2.47
N THR A 258 16.63 5.91 -2.55
CA THR A 258 17.09 6.72 -3.69
C THR A 258 18.25 6.09 -4.46
N GLY A 259 18.79 4.94 -4.05
CA GLY A 259 19.95 4.32 -4.74
C GLY A 259 21.22 5.18 -4.74
N ASN A 260 21.20 6.32 -4.05
CA ASN A 260 22.32 7.24 -3.96
C ASN A 260 23.13 6.88 -2.72
N ASP A 261 24.32 6.33 -2.94
CA ASP A 261 25.37 6.25 -1.94
C ASP A 261 25.70 7.67 -1.50
N ARG A 262 25.46 7.99 -0.22
CA ARG A 262 25.84 9.28 0.37
C ARG A 262 27.15 9.11 1.10
N SER A 263 28.12 9.95 0.81
CA SER A 263 29.35 10.09 1.58
C SER A 263 29.46 11.48 2.18
N PHE A 264 30.07 11.60 3.34
CA PHE A 264 30.41 12.89 3.92
C PHE A 264 31.79 12.86 4.56
N THR A 265 32.43 14.03 4.53
CA THR A 265 33.72 14.27 5.18
C THR A 265 33.51 14.40 6.68
N LEU A 266 34.37 13.73 7.44
CA LEU A 266 34.38 13.78 8.89
C LEU A 266 35.30 14.92 9.35
N THR A 267 34.89 15.61 10.41
CA THR A 267 35.74 16.62 11.06
C THR A 267 36.87 15.91 11.80
N THR A 268 37.99 16.61 12.02
CA THR A 268 39.13 16.08 12.79
C THR A 268 38.70 15.51 14.15
N THR A 269 37.78 16.18 14.84
CA THR A 269 37.22 15.72 16.11
C THR A 269 36.48 14.38 15.97
N LEU A 270 35.68 14.20 14.92
CA LEU A 270 34.98 12.94 14.69
C LEU A 270 35.93 11.83 14.26
N SER A 271 36.95 12.12 13.46
CA SER A 271 37.99 11.16 13.08
C SER A 271 38.69 10.62 14.32
N GLN A 272 39.13 11.49 15.23
CA GLN A 272 39.77 11.09 16.49
C GLN A 272 38.86 10.23 17.38
N ILE A 273 37.56 10.56 17.44
CA ILE A 273 36.59 9.76 18.20
C ILE A 273 36.45 8.36 17.60
N LEU A 274 36.39 8.25 16.27
CA LEU A 274 36.27 6.96 15.58
C LEU A 274 37.55 6.12 15.71
N GLU A 275 38.73 6.76 15.64
CA GLU A 275 40.03 6.11 15.88
C GLU A 275 40.12 5.50 17.28
N GLN A 276 39.59 6.16 18.31
CA GLN A 276 39.59 5.63 19.69
C GLN A 276 38.65 4.44 19.89
N LEU A 277 37.70 4.23 18.97
CA LEU A 277 36.70 3.16 19.05
C LEU A 277 37.07 1.93 18.20
N TYR A 278 38.01 2.06 17.27
CA TYR A 278 38.48 1.00 16.37
C TYR A 278 39.49 0.09 17.07
#